data_AF-C6X2R9-F1
#
_entry.id   AF-C6X2R9-F1
#
_cell.length_a   1.000
_cell.length_b   1.000
_cell.length_c   1.000
_cell.angle_alpha   90.00
_cell.angle_beta   90.00
_cell.angle_gamma   90.00
#
_symmetry.space_group_name_H-M   'P 1'
#
loop_
_entity.id
_entity.type
_entity.pdbx_description
1 polymer ?
#
loop_
_entity_poly.entity_id
_entity_poly.type
_entity_poly.pdbx_seq_one_letter_code
_entity_poly.pdbx_strand_id
1 'polypeptide(L)'
;MLLQKERKCKTCRKMISFVIQSVIMESKNYHEDLTHIRSMMERSSRFISLSGISGVFAGLVAILGAVYIYFVLRREGIDYFAGNSNVFSKDLVCEMLVIGGVILVLALLSGYIFTAKRSREKNLKIWDQTTKRLLFNFAVPLVTGGLFCLGLLYHGMFVFIAPATLIFYGLALVNASKYTFNDIQNLGYCQIVLGLVSFFFLGWGLVFWTLGFGVLHIVYGLVMHRKYK
;
A
#
# COMPACT_ATOMS: atom_id res chain seq x y z
N MET A 1 -1.23 9.47 81.39
CA MET A 1 -2.29 8.79 80.60
C MET A 1 -2.73 9.57 79.35
N LEU A 2 -2.78 10.92 79.36
CA LEU A 2 -3.25 11.73 78.22
C LEU A 2 -2.33 11.72 76.96
N LEU A 3 -1.00 11.68 77.14
CA LEU A 3 -0.03 11.70 76.03
C LEU A 3 -0.02 10.45 75.13
N GLN A 4 -0.47 9.29 75.63
CA GLN A 4 -0.63 8.09 74.79
C GLN A 4 -1.87 8.16 73.90
N LYS A 5 -2.93 8.86 74.35
CA LYS A 5 -4.18 9.01 73.61
C LYS A 5 -4.00 9.92 72.38
N GLU A 6 -3.23 10.99 72.52
CA GLU A 6 -2.87 11.87 71.40
C GLU A 6 -1.99 11.20 70.34
N ARG A 7 -1.01 10.39 70.78
CA ARG A 7 -0.14 9.62 69.86
C ARG A 7 -0.95 8.61 69.04
N LYS A 8 -1.89 7.90 69.66
CA LYS A 8 -2.80 6.95 68.98
C LYS A 8 -3.70 7.67 67.95
N CYS A 9 -4.16 8.88 68.27
CA CYS A 9 -4.99 9.71 67.38
C CYS A 9 -4.20 10.18 66.14
N LYS A 10 -2.95 10.65 66.30
CA LYS A 10 -2.08 11.05 65.18
C LYS A 10 -1.76 9.88 64.24
N THR A 11 -1.48 8.70 64.78
CA THR A 11 -1.22 7.49 63.97
C THR A 11 -2.45 7.06 63.19
N CYS A 12 -3.65 7.12 63.80
CA CYS A 12 -4.91 6.80 63.12
C CYS A 12 -5.19 7.77 61.96
N ARG A 13 -4.97 9.08 62.15
CA ARG A 13 -5.15 10.09 61.10
C ARG A 13 -4.18 9.89 59.93
N LYS A 14 -2.93 9.50 60.21
CA LYS A 14 -1.91 9.23 59.19
C LYS A 14 -2.25 7.98 58.37
N MET A 15 -2.78 6.95 59.02
CA MET A 15 -3.23 5.72 58.38
C MET A 15 -4.45 5.97 57.47
N ILE A 16 -5.43 6.75 57.93
CA ILE A 16 -6.60 7.15 57.12
C ILE A 16 -6.15 7.97 55.90
N SER A 17 -5.25 8.93 56.08
CA SER A 17 -4.70 9.71 54.96
C SER A 17 -3.94 8.86 53.94
N PHE A 18 -3.21 7.82 54.40
CA PHE A 18 -2.49 6.90 53.52
C PHE A 18 -3.46 6.02 52.71
N VAL A 19 -4.49 5.47 53.36
CA VAL A 19 -5.52 4.67 52.69
C VAL A 19 -6.26 5.51 51.65
N ILE A 20 -6.67 6.73 52.00
CA ILE A 20 -7.33 7.65 51.06
C ILE A 20 -6.41 7.99 49.88
N GLN A 21 -5.13 8.28 50.13
CA GLN A 21 -4.16 8.57 49.06
C GLN A 21 -3.96 7.36 48.14
N SER A 22 -3.91 6.14 48.69
CA SER A 22 -3.77 4.90 47.89
C SER A 22 -4.98 4.65 47.00
N VAL A 23 -6.21 4.82 47.51
CA VAL A 23 -7.45 4.65 46.75
C VAL A 23 -7.60 5.72 45.64
N ILE A 24 -7.20 6.97 45.92
CA ILE A 24 -7.20 8.05 44.93
C ILE A 24 -6.15 7.78 43.84
N MET A 25 -4.98 7.25 44.21
CA MET A 25 -3.91 6.92 43.25
C MET A 25 -4.31 5.75 42.34
N GLU A 26 -4.96 4.72 42.90
CA GLU A 26 -5.47 3.56 42.15
C GLU A 26 -6.57 3.94 41.16
N SER A 27 -7.49 4.84 41.53
CA SER A 27 -8.53 5.32 40.61
C SER A 27 -7.99 6.21 39.48
N LYS A 28 -6.93 7.01 39.71
CA LYS A 28 -6.23 7.76 38.66
C LYS A 28 -5.55 6.83 37.66
N ASN A 29 -4.83 5.80 38.15
CA ASN A 29 -4.17 4.81 37.29
C ASN A 29 -5.19 4.08 36.41
N TYR A 30 -6.37 3.74 36.93
CA TYR A 30 -7.40 3.06 36.15
C TYR A 30 -7.90 3.91 34.96
N HIS A 31 -8.08 5.22 35.16
CA HIS A 31 -8.44 6.12 34.07
C HIS A 31 -7.32 6.29 33.05
N GLU A 32 -6.07 6.44 33.51
CA GLU A 32 -4.91 6.52 32.62
C GLU A 32 -4.73 5.24 31.80
N ASP A 33 -4.88 4.06 32.43
CA ASP A 33 -4.81 2.76 31.80
C ASP A 33 -5.92 2.55 30.77
N LEU A 34 -7.17 2.93 31.07
CA LEU A 34 -8.26 2.89 30.09
C LEU A 34 -8.01 3.84 28.91
N THR A 35 -7.42 5.00 29.17
CA THR A 35 -7.03 5.96 28.11
C THR A 35 -5.87 5.40 27.28
N HIS A 36 -4.95 4.65 27.91
CA HIS A 36 -3.84 3.98 27.26
C HIS A 36 -4.30 2.75 26.44
N ILE A 37 -5.24 1.95 26.95
CA ILE A 37 -5.88 0.85 26.24
C ILE A 37 -6.69 1.38 25.06
N ARG A 38 -7.46 2.47 25.26
CA ARG A 38 -8.25 3.09 24.20
C ARG A 38 -7.36 3.71 23.12
N SER A 39 -6.25 4.34 23.50
CA SER A 39 -5.26 4.84 22.53
C SER A 39 -4.48 3.72 21.86
N MET A 40 -4.24 2.57 22.52
CA MET A 40 -3.74 1.35 21.86
C MET A 40 -4.77 0.74 20.90
N MET A 41 -6.07 0.77 21.23
CA MET A 41 -7.17 0.34 20.38
C MET A 41 -7.40 1.28 19.19
N GLU A 42 -7.27 2.59 19.39
CA GLU A 42 -7.34 3.57 18.29
C GLU A 42 -6.11 3.44 17.40
N ARG A 43 -4.92 3.21 17.97
CA ARG A 43 -3.70 2.92 17.21
C ARG A 43 -3.72 1.55 16.53
N SER A 44 -4.58 0.63 16.98
CA SER A 44 -4.84 -0.65 16.31
C SER A 44 -5.94 -0.57 15.25
N SER A 45 -6.69 0.54 15.19
CA SER A 45 -7.57 0.87 14.06
C SER A 45 -6.74 1.36 12.85
N ARG A 46 -6.03 0.41 12.23
CA ARG A 46 -5.30 0.56 10.96
C ARG A 46 -6.25 0.97 9.84
N PHE A 47 -6.57 2.24 9.65
CA PHE A 47 -7.43 2.60 8.52
C PHE A 47 -7.06 3.93 7.90
N ILE A 48 -6.00 3.92 7.09
CA ILE A 48 -6.01 4.81 5.93
C ILE A 48 -7.13 4.32 5.03
N SER A 49 -8.18 5.14 4.92
CA SER A 49 -9.31 4.90 4.02
C SER A 49 -8.88 5.10 2.56
N LEU A 50 -8.05 4.20 2.02
CA LEU A 50 -7.66 4.23 0.61
C LEU A 50 -8.92 4.23 -0.27
N SER A 51 -8.93 5.07 -1.31
CA SER A 51 -10.10 5.15 -2.20
C SER A 51 -10.10 3.97 -3.17
N GLY A 52 -11.15 3.14 -3.18
CA GLY A 52 -11.29 2.08 -4.18
C GLY A 52 -11.36 2.62 -5.63
N ILE A 53 -11.85 3.86 -5.79
CA ILE A 53 -11.99 4.52 -7.10
C ILE A 53 -10.62 4.77 -7.74
N SER A 54 -9.56 5.02 -6.96
CA SER A 54 -8.22 5.19 -7.53
C SER A 54 -7.68 3.90 -8.15
N GLY A 55 -8.04 2.74 -7.59
CA GLY A 55 -7.71 1.44 -8.17
C GLY A 55 -8.37 1.23 -9.54
N VAL A 56 -9.65 1.58 -9.66
CA VAL A 56 -10.38 1.50 -10.95
C VAL A 56 -9.74 2.43 -11.98
N PHE A 57 -9.42 3.67 -11.59
CA PHE A 57 -8.77 4.62 -12.50
C PHE A 57 -7.39 4.15 -12.95
N ALA A 58 -6.55 3.68 -12.03
CA ALA A 58 -5.24 3.12 -12.36
C ALA A 58 -5.34 1.96 -13.35
N GLY A 59 -6.31 1.06 -13.14
CA GLY A 59 -6.53 -0.07 -14.04
C GLY A 59 -7.02 0.32 -15.43
N LEU A 60 -7.91 1.33 -15.54
CA LEU A 60 -8.36 1.85 -16.83
C LEU A 60 -7.20 2.49 -17.61
N VAL A 61 -6.38 3.30 -16.94
CA VAL A 61 -5.20 3.93 -17.56
C VAL A 61 -4.20 2.87 -18.01
N ALA A 62 -3.99 1.81 -17.21
CA ALA A 62 -3.12 0.70 -17.61
C ALA A 62 -3.64 -0.05 -18.85
N ILE A 63 -4.95 -0.33 -18.93
CA ILE A 63 -5.53 -0.97 -20.13
C ILE A 63 -5.38 -0.08 -21.36
N LEU A 64 -5.67 1.22 -21.25
CA LEU A 64 -5.50 2.16 -22.36
C LEU A 64 -4.04 2.24 -22.82
N GLY A 65 -3.10 2.27 -21.88
CA GLY A 65 -1.68 2.22 -22.18
C GLY A 65 -1.26 0.93 -22.90
N ALA A 66 -1.75 -0.22 -22.44
CA ALA A 66 -1.46 -1.50 -23.10
C ALA A 66 -2.05 -1.59 -24.51
N VAL A 67 -3.27 -1.06 -24.71
CA VAL A 67 -3.90 -0.97 -26.03
C VAL A 67 -3.08 -0.07 -26.96
N TYR A 68 -2.62 1.08 -26.46
CA TYR A 68 -1.73 1.96 -27.23
C TYR A 68 -0.43 1.22 -27.63
N ILE A 69 0.23 0.56 -26.68
CA ILE A 69 1.45 -0.22 -26.96
C ILE A 69 1.19 -1.31 -27.99
N TYR A 70 0.05 -2.00 -27.94
CA TYR A 70 -0.32 -2.99 -28.95
C TYR A 70 -0.40 -2.38 -30.36
N PHE A 71 -0.95 -1.18 -30.51
CA PHE A 71 -0.95 -0.47 -31.79
C PHE A 71 0.44 -0.03 -32.23
N VAL A 72 1.30 0.39 -31.30
CA VAL A 72 2.71 0.72 -31.60
C VAL A 72 3.45 -0.51 -32.10
N LEU A 73 3.31 -1.67 -31.45
CA LEU A 73 3.90 -2.93 -31.90
C LEU A 73 3.47 -3.25 -33.34
N ARG A 74 2.17 -3.11 -33.63
CA ARG A 74 1.64 -3.34 -34.98
C ARG A 74 2.17 -2.34 -36.01
N ARG A 75 2.37 -1.08 -35.64
CA ARG A 75 2.98 -0.04 -36.51
C ARG A 75 4.41 -0.42 -36.91
N GLU A 76 5.17 -0.98 -35.98
CA GLU A 76 6.53 -1.48 -36.22
C GLU A 76 6.57 -2.86 -36.90
N GLY A 77 5.42 -3.38 -37.35
CA GLY A 77 5.32 -4.69 -38.02
C GLY A 77 5.47 -5.90 -37.09
N ILE A 78 5.42 -5.68 -35.77
CA ILE A 78 5.53 -6.74 -34.77
C ILE A 78 4.14 -7.32 -34.50
N ASP A 79 3.92 -8.55 -34.96
CA ASP A 79 2.74 -9.31 -34.57
C ASP A 79 2.97 -9.94 -33.19
N TYR A 80 2.35 -9.31 -32.19
CA TYR A 80 2.46 -9.72 -30.79
C TYR A 80 2.00 -11.18 -30.55
N PHE A 81 1.01 -11.67 -31.31
CA PHE A 81 0.43 -13.00 -31.11
C PHE A 81 1.04 -14.07 -32.03
N ALA A 82 1.92 -13.70 -32.96
CA ALA A 82 2.54 -14.64 -33.90
C ALA A 82 3.58 -15.58 -33.25
N GLY A 83 3.97 -15.35 -31.99
CA GLY A 83 4.87 -16.24 -31.24
C GLY A 83 6.34 -16.22 -31.70
N ASN A 84 6.71 -15.30 -32.58
CA ASN A 84 8.09 -15.14 -33.04
C ASN A 84 8.95 -14.39 -32.02
N SER A 85 10.27 -14.60 -32.08
CA SER A 85 11.24 -13.80 -31.33
C SER A 85 11.22 -12.36 -31.83
N ASN A 86 10.43 -11.53 -31.16
CA ASN A 86 10.29 -10.12 -31.52
C ASN A 86 11.58 -9.38 -31.16
N VAL A 87 12.22 -8.79 -32.18
CA VAL A 87 13.36 -7.89 -31.98
C VAL A 87 12.80 -6.52 -31.66
N PHE A 88 12.96 -6.09 -30.41
CA PHE A 88 12.53 -4.76 -29.98
C PHE A 88 13.62 -3.73 -30.32
N SER A 89 13.30 -2.78 -31.19
CA SER A 89 14.15 -1.62 -31.46
C SER A 89 14.33 -0.78 -30.19
N LYS A 90 15.48 -0.10 -30.06
CA LYS A 90 15.77 0.78 -28.91
C LYS A 90 14.71 1.88 -28.75
N ASP A 91 14.23 2.44 -29.86
CA ASP A 91 13.22 3.49 -29.88
C ASP A 91 11.88 2.99 -29.32
N LEU A 92 11.48 1.77 -29.70
CA LEU A 92 10.28 1.11 -29.21
C LEU A 92 10.34 0.86 -27.69
N VAL A 93 11.48 0.38 -27.20
CA VAL A 93 11.69 0.19 -25.76
C VAL A 93 11.62 1.52 -25.01
N CYS A 94 12.20 2.59 -25.57
CA CYS A 94 12.15 3.93 -25.00
C CYS A 94 10.70 4.44 -24.94
N GLU A 95 9.93 4.26 -26.02
CA GLU A 95 8.51 4.62 -26.07
C GLU A 95 7.70 3.85 -25.00
N MET A 96 7.92 2.53 -24.86
CA MET A 96 7.30 1.71 -23.81
C MET A 96 7.64 2.19 -22.39
N LEU A 97 8.90 2.58 -22.15
CA LEU A 97 9.34 3.12 -20.86
C LEU A 97 8.69 4.46 -20.53
N VAL A 98 8.61 5.37 -21.51
CA VAL A 98 7.94 6.67 -21.33
C VAL A 98 6.47 6.45 -20.98
N ILE A 99 5.78 5.56 -21.69
CA ILE A 99 4.36 5.26 -21.45
C ILE A 99 4.16 4.60 -20.09
N GLY A 100 5.02 3.63 -19.72
CA GLY A 100 5.02 3.04 -18.38
C GLY A 100 5.21 4.09 -17.28
N GLY A 101 6.12 5.04 -17.49
CA GLY A 101 6.35 6.17 -16.59
C GLY A 101 5.14 7.09 -16.47
N VAL A 102 4.49 7.44 -17.60
CA VAL A 102 3.26 8.24 -17.62
C VAL A 102 2.13 7.54 -16.85
N ILE A 103 1.92 6.24 -17.09
CA ILE A 103 0.90 5.45 -16.38
C ILE A 103 1.18 5.44 -14.87
N LEU A 104 2.44 5.24 -14.46
CA LEU A 104 2.83 5.26 -13.05
C LEU A 104 2.54 6.63 -12.40
N VAL A 105 2.90 7.73 -13.06
CA VAL A 105 2.64 9.09 -12.56
C VAL A 105 1.13 9.33 -12.44
N LEU A 106 0.34 8.98 -13.45
CA LEU A 106 -1.12 9.12 -13.42
C LEU A 106 -1.76 8.27 -12.30
N ALA A 107 -1.28 7.05 -12.09
CA ALA A 107 -1.74 6.17 -11.01
C ALA A 107 -1.41 6.74 -9.62
N LEU A 108 -0.20 7.28 -9.42
CA LEU A 108 0.19 7.90 -8.15
C LEU A 108 -0.59 9.19 -7.87
N LEU A 109 -0.74 10.06 -8.89
CA LEU A 109 -1.50 11.32 -8.76
C LEU A 109 -2.98 11.05 -8.45
N SER A 110 -3.61 10.13 -9.19
CA SER A 110 -5.00 9.75 -8.93
C SER A 110 -5.15 9.12 -7.53
N GLY A 111 -4.25 8.23 -7.14
CA GLY A 111 -4.17 7.66 -5.80
C GLY A 111 -4.13 8.72 -4.70
N TYR A 112 -3.25 9.73 -4.86
CA TYR A 112 -3.13 10.84 -3.93
C TYR A 112 -4.39 11.70 -3.89
N ILE A 113 -4.90 12.15 -5.04
CA ILE A 113 -6.07 13.06 -5.13
C ILE A 113 -7.31 12.40 -4.52
N PHE A 114 -7.62 11.16 -4.90
CA PHE A 114 -8.82 10.47 -4.40
C PHE A 114 -8.70 10.13 -2.92
N THR A 115 -7.52 9.75 -2.44
CA THR A 115 -7.30 9.48 -1.01
C THR A 115 -7.37 10.78 -0.21
N ALA A 116 -6.81 11.89 -0.71
CA ALA A 116 -6.87 13.18 -0.05
C ALA A 116 -8.30 13.71 0.06
N LYS A 117 -9.09 13.60 -1.02
CA LYS A 117 -10.51 13.98 -1.02
C LYS A 117 -11.29 13.19 0.04
N ARG A 118 -11.11 11.87 0.07
CA ARG A 118 -11.80 10.97 1.01
C ARG A 118 -11.41 11.20 2.47
N SER A 119 -10.13 11.45 2.74
CA SER A 119 -9.67 11.77 4.08
C SER A 119 -10.21 13.12 4.57
N ARG A 120 -10.37 14.10 3.68
CA ARG A 120 -11.00 15.40 4.00
C ARG A 120 -12.47 15.24 4.36
N GLU A 121 -13.22 14.42 3.61
CA GLU A 121 -14.62 14.09 3.91
C GLU A 121 -14.77 13.42 5.29
N LYS A 122 -13.77 12.68 5.75
CA LYS A 122 -13.76 12.00 7.06
C LYS A 122 -13.03 12.77 8.18
N ASN A 123 -12.61 14.02 7.95
CA ASN A 123 -11.81 14.83 8.89
C ASN A 123 -10.53 14.12 9.43
N LEU A 124 -9.93 13.24 8.62
CA LEU A 124 -8.71 12.52 8.99
C LEU A 124 -7.47 13.26 8.45
N LYS A 125 -6.40 13.32 9.24
CA LYS A 125 -5.10 13.83 8.79
C LYS A 125 -4.50 12.85 7.77
N ILE A 126 -4.22 13.33 6.56
CA ILE A 126 -3.61 12.51 5.48
C ILE A 126 -2.15 12.16 5.81
N TRP A 127 -1.43 13.05 6.49
CA TRP A 127 0.00 12.94 6.74
C TRP A 127 0.32 12.64 8.20
N ASP A 128 0.04 11.41 8.63
CA ASP A 128 0.38 10.92 9.95
C ASP A 128 1.60 9.97 9.91
N GLN A 129 2.00 9.45 11.07
CA GLN A 129 3.12 8.52 11.17
C GLN A 129 2.84 7.19 10.45
N THR A 130 1.57 6.80 10.33
CA THR A 130 1.12 5.58 9.66
C THR A 130 1.27 5.71 8.14
N THR A 131 0.84 6.82 7.54
CA THR A 131 1.01 7.14 6.12
C THR A 131 2.49 7.15 5.74
N LYS A 132 3.35 7.78 6.56
CA LYS A 132 4.80 7.77 6.31
C LYS A 132 5.38 6.36 6.30
N ARG A 133 4.97 5.52 7.26
CA ARG A 133 5.41 4.11 7.32
C ARG A 133 4.89 3.30 6.13
N LEU A 134 3.63 3.51 5.73
CA LEU A 134 3.06 2.88 4.55
C LEU A 134 3.85 3.25 3.29
N LEU A 135 4.04 4.55 3.05
CA LEU A 135 4.76 5.03 1.87
C LEU A 135 6.20 4.54 1.83
N PHE A 136 6.89 4.52 2.96
CA PHE A 136 8.25 3.99 3.04
C PHE A 136 8.29 2.49 2.72
N ASN A 137 7.42 1.69 3.32
CA ASN A 137 7.37 0.24 3.09
C ASN A 137 6.91 -0.13 1.67
N PHE A 138 6.09 0.71 1.05
CA PHE A 138 5.70 0.60 -0.35
C PHE A 138 6.85 1.01 -1.29
N ALA A 139 7.54 2.12 -0.98
CA ALA A 139 8.58 2.67 -1.83
C ALA A 139 9.83 1.77 -1.90
N VAL A 140 10.20 1.10 -0.81
CA VAL A 140 11.42 0.26 -0.79
C VAL A 140 11.38 -0.82 -1.89
N PRO A 141 10.40 -1.74 -1.95
CA PRO A 141 10.36 -2.73 -3.03
C PRO A 141 10.14 -2.11 -4.42
N LEU A 142 9.37 -1.02 -4.50
CA LEU A 142 9.07 -0.37 -5.78
C LEU A 142 10.32 0.28 -6.40
N VAL A 143 11.10 1.01 -5.61
CA VAL A 143 12.35 1.65 -6.06
C VAL A 143 13.39 0.58 -6.39
N THR A 144 13.54 -0.44 -5.54
CA THR A 144 14.43 -1.57 -5.83
C THR A 144 14.05 -2.27 -7.13
N GLY A 145 12.75 -2.52 -7.35
CA GLY A 145 12.25 -3.12 -8.59
C GLY A 145 12.45 -2.24 -9.82
N GLY A 146 12.27 -0.93 -9.68
CA GLY A 146 12.54 0.04 -10.75
C GLY A 146 14.02 0.05 -11.15
N LEU A 147 14.92 0.13 -10.18
CA LEU A 147 16.37 0.04 -10.42
C LEU A 147 16.76 -1.32 -11.03
N PHE A 148 16.15 -2.41 -10.56
CA PHE A 148 16.35 -3.74 -11.14
C PHE A 148 15.91 -3.79 -12.60
N CYS A 149 14.76 -3.22 -12.95
CA CYS A 149 14.30 -3.14 -14.34
C CYS A 149 15.23 -2.28 -15.21
N LEU A 150 15.78 -1.18 -14.68
CA LEU A 150 16.80 -0.38 -15.38
C LEU A 150 18.08 -1.18 -15.63
N GLY A 151 18.50 -2.02 -14.68
CA GLY A 151 19.61 -2.96 -14.88
C GLY A 151 19.31 -3.99 -15.97
N LEU A 152 18.11 -4.58 -15.99
CA LEU A 152 17.68 -5.49 -17.06
C LEU A 152 17.71 -4.81 -18.43
N LEU A 153 17.26 -3.56 -18.51
CA LEU A 153 17.29 -2.74 -19.73
C LEU A 153 18.72 -2.51 -20.21
N TYR A 154 19.64 -2.18 -19.29
CA TYR A 154 21.05 -1.99 -19.61
C TYR A 154 21.69 -3.25 -20.22
N HIS A 155 21.28 -4.45 -19.75
CA HIS A 155 21.73 -5.73 -20.28
C HIS A 155 20.92 -6.26 -21.48
N GLY A 156 19.94 -5.51 -21.99
CA GLY A 156 19.11 -5.95 -23.13
C GLY A 156 18.09 -7.04 -22.79
N MET A 157 17.82 -7.28 -21.51
CA MET A 157 16.95 -8.34 -21.01
C MET A 157 15.48 -7.87 -20.89
N PHE A 158 14.92 -7.35 -21.98
CA PHE A 158 13.60 -6.68 -21.99
C PHE A 158 12.43 -7.58 -21.58
N VAL A 159 12.51 -8.87 -21.91
CA VAL A 159 11.41 -9.82 -21.72
C VAL A 159 11.09 -10.04 -20.23
N PHE A 160 12.04 -9.77 -19.34
CA PHE A 160 11.86 -9.92 -17.90
C PHE A 160 11.28 -8.68 -17.21
N ILE A 161 11.09 -7.56 -17.92
CA ILE A 161 10.59 -6.31 -17.31
C ILE A 161 9.13 -6.48 -16.85
N ALA A 162 8.27 -7.07 -17.69
CA ALA A 162 6.87 -7.31 -17.33
C ALA A 162 6.72 -8.19 -16.07
N PRO A 163 7.35 -9.39 -15.97
CA PRO A 163 7.26 -10.19 -14.74
C PRO A 163 7.94 -9.49 -13.54
N ALA A 164 9.08 -8.82 -13.74
CA ALA A 164 9.75 -8.10 -12.65
C ALA A 164 8.87 -6.99 -12.07
N THR A 165 8.27 -6.14 -12.91
CA THR A 165 7.38 -5.07 -12.43
C THR A 165 6.18 -5.60 -11.65
N LEU A 166 5.56 -6.70 -12.10
CA LEU A 166 4.45 -7.35 -11.39
C LEU A 166 4.88 -7.88 -10.01
N ILE A 167 6.03 -8.57 -9.94
CA ILE A 167 6.54 -9.16 -8.69
C ILE A 167 6.92 -8.06 -7.70
N PHE A 168 7.73 -7.08 -8.10
CA PHE A 168 8.18 -6.02 -7.20
C PHE A 168 7.03 -5.12 -6.74
N TYR A 169 6.07 -4.84 -7.63
CA TYR A 169 4.85 -4.14 -7.25
C TYR A 169 4.00 -4.95 -6.27
N GLY A 170 3.83 -6.25 -6.51
CA GLY A 170 3.12 -7.14 -5.59
C GLY A 170 3.77 -7.20 -4.21
N LEU A 171 5.11 -7.26 -4.14
CA LEU A 171 5.88 -7.17 -2.89
C LEU A 171 5.70 -5.81 -2.20
N ALA A 172 5.67 -4.71 -2.98
CA ALA A 172 5.38 -3.38 -2.45
C ALA A 172 4.00 -3.34 -1.78
N LEU A 173 2.97 -3.92 -2.41
CA LEU A 173 1.62 -4.02 -1.84
C LEU A 173 1.57 -4.88 -0.58
N VAL A 174 2.20 -6.06 -0.58
CA VAL A 174 2.25 -6.94 0.60
C VAL A 174 2.97 -6.28 1.77
N ASN A 175 4.02 -5.49 1.50
CA ASN A 175 4.72 -4.79 2.57
C ASN A 175 3.93 -3.57 3.08
N ALA A 176 3.24 -2.86 2.19
CA ALA A 176 2.39 -1.73 2.54
C ALA A 176 1.12 -2.15 3.30
N SER A 177 0.57 -3.34 3.02
CA SER A 177 -0.71 -3.81 3.58
C SER A 177 -0.75 -3.84 5.11
N LYS A 178 0.41 -4.00 5.77
CA LYS A 178 0.56 -3.94 7.23
C LYS A 178 0.06 -2.62 7.85
N TYR A 179 -0.01 -1.56 7.04
CA TYR A 179 -0.36 -0.20 7.45
C TYR A 179 -1.67 0.30 6.81
N THR A 180 -2.41 -0.57 6.11
CA THR A 180 -3.68 -0.25 5.43
C THR A 180 -4.63 -1.46 5.47
N PHE A 181 -5.68 -1.45 4.65
CA PHE A 181 -6.63 -2.57 4.55
C PHE A 181 -5.93 -3.86 4.14
N ASN A 182 -6.22 -4.94 4.85
CA ASN A 182 -5.72 -6.27 4.53
C ASN A 182 -6.10 -6.73 3.11
N ASP A 183 -7.17 -6.19 2.52
CA ASP A 183 -7.58 -6.52 1.14
C ASP A 183 -6.49 -6.17 0.10
N ILE A 184 -5.61 -5.20 0.39
CA ILE A 184 -4.45 -4.86 -0.46
C ILE A 184 -3.45 -6.00 -0.51
N GLN A 185 -3.33 -6.77 0.58
CA GLN A 185 -2.44 -7.92 0.65
C GLN A 185 -2.84 -8.99 -0.37
N ASN A 186 -4.13 -9.24 -0.53
CA ASN A 186 -4.64 -10.20 -1.50
C ASN A 186 -4.32 -9.77 -2.94
N LEU A 187 -4.49 -8.48 -3.27
CA LEU A 187 -4.06 -7.94 -4.56
C LEU A 187 -2.55 -8.15 -4.75
N GLY A 188 -1.74 -7.87 -3.73
CA GLY A 188 -0.30 -8.08 -3.77
C GLY A 188 0.09 -9.54 -4.07
N TYR A 189 -0.56 -10.51 -3.42
CA TYR A 189 -0.32 -11.92 -3.72
C TYR A 189 -0.74 -12.32 -5.13
N CYS A 190 -1.88 -11.83 -5.63
CA CYS A 190 -2.28 -12.06 -7.01
C CYS A 190 -1.23 -11.52 -8.01
N GLN A 191 -0.67 -10.33 -7.77
CA GLN A 191 0.39 -9.76 -8.62
C GLN A 191 1.68 -10.58 -8.58
N ILE A 192 2.09 -11.05 -7.40
CA ILE A 192 3.28 -11.89 -7.25
C ILE A 192 3.10 -13.19 -8.03
N VAL A 193 1.98 -13.88 -7.82
CA VAL A 193 1.68 -15.15 -8.53
C VAL A 193 1.63 -14.91 -10.03
N LEU A 194 0.95 -13.86 -10.48
CA LEU A 194 0.85 -13.52 -11.91
C LEU A 194 2.22 -13.19 -12.52
N GLY A 195 3.06 -12.45 -11.81
CA GLY A 195 4.42 -12.13 -12.24
C GLY A 195 5.34 -13.36 -12.28
N LEU A 196 5.22 -14.27 -11.31
CA LEU A 196 5.95 -15.54 -11.31
C LEU A 196 5.51 -16.42 -12.47
N VAL A 197 4.20 -16.52 -12.76
CA VAL A 197 3.70 -17.24 -13.94
C VAL A 197 4.22 -16.59 -15.22
N SER A 198 4.14 -15.26 -15.32
CA SER A 198 4.64 -14.50 -16.48
C SER A 198 6.14 -14.71 -16.73
N PHE A 199 6.92 -15.07 -15.72
CA PHE A 199 8.35 -15.38 -15.86
C PHE A 199 8.60 -16.65 -16.69
N PHE A 200 7.69 -17.63 -16.61
CA PHE A 200 7.79 -18.88 -17.39
C PHE A 200 7.17 -18.75 -18.79
N PHE A 201 6.28 -17.79 -19.01
CA PHE A 201 5.61 -17.54 -20.30
C PHE A 201 6.13 -16.26 -20.96
N LEU A 202 7.42 -16.29 -21.33
CA LEU A 202 8.10 -15.19 -22.01
C LEU A 202 7.42 -14.89 -23.37
N GLY A 203 7.29 -13.61 -23.72
CA GLY A 203 6.53 -13.12 -24.89
C GLY A 203 5.12 -12.64 -24.57
N TRP A 204 4.46 -13.25 -23.58
CA TRP A 204 3.11 -12.86 -23.13
C TRP A 204 3.10 -11.70 -22.10
N GLY A 205 4.24 -11.01 -21.96
CA GLY A 205 4.44 -9.98 -20.94
C GLY A 205 3.42 -8.84 -20.97
N LEU A 206 3.00 -8.37 -22.15
CA LEU A 206 1.99 -7.31 -22.27
C LEU A 206 0.65 -7.79 -21.71
N VAL A 207 0.23 -9.02 -22.02
CA VAL A 207 -1.03 -9.61 -21.52
C VAL A 207 -1.00 -9.77 -20.00
N PHE A 208 0.06 -10.37 -19.45
CA PHE A 208 0.20 -10.51 -18.00
C PHE A 208 0.25 -9.15 -17.30
N TRP A 209 0.94 -8.18 -17.89
CA TRP A 209 0.99 -6.82 -17.37
C TRP A 209 -0.39 -6.15 -17.39
N THR A 210 -1.18 -6.29 -18.46
CA THR A 210 -2.56 -5.77 -18.54
C THR A 210 -3.51 -6.48 -17.57
N LEU A 211 -3.37 -7.79 -17.40
CA LEU A 211 -4.14 -8.54 -16.41
C LEU A 211 -3.83 -8.04 -14.99
N GLY A 212 -2.55 -7.85 -14.68
CA GLY A 212 -2.10 -7.37 -13.38
C GLY A 212 -2.46 -5.92 -13.12
N PHE A 213 -1.88 -4.99 -13.87
CA PHE A 213 -2.06 -3.55 -13.63
C PHE A 213 -3.42 -3.03 -14.09
N GLY A 214 -4.08 -3.71 -15.03
CA GLY A 214 -5.42 -3.36 -15.52
C GLY A 214 -6.53 -4.08 -14.77
N VAL A 215 -6.76 -5.34 -15.14
CA VAL A 215 -7.94 -6.10 -14.71
C VAL A 215 -7.98 -6.29 -13.19
N LEU A 216 -6.90 -6.77 -12.57
CA LEU A 216 -6.88 -6.98 -11.12
C LEU A 216 -7.10 -5.68 -10.34
N HIS A 217 -6.57 -4.55 -10.81
CA HIS A 217 -6.79 -3.25 -10.17
C HIS A 217 -8.22 -2.74 -10.28
N ILE A 218 -8.88 -2.96 -11.43
CA ILE A 218 -10.31 -2.64 -11.59
C ILE A 218 -11.14 -3.49 -10.64
N VAL A 219 -10.93 -4.81 -10.63
CA VAL A 219 -11.66 -5.75 -9.76
C VAL A 219 -11.45 -5.38 -8.29
N TYR A 220 -10.20 -5.19 -7.88
CA TYR A 220 -9.87 -4.76 -6.52
C TYR A 220 -10.53 -3.43 -6.17
N GLY A 221 -10.43 -2.42 -7.06
CA GLY A 221 -11.02 -1.10 -6.84
C GLY A 221 -12.54 -1.14 -6.67
N LEU A 222 -13.23 -1.97 -7.45
CA LEU A 222 -14.67 -2.19 -7.34
C LEU A 222 -15.05 -2.89 -6.04
N VAL A 223 -14.33 -3.95 -5.65
CA VAL A 223 -14.55 -4.67 -4.38
C VAL A 223 -14.34 -3.72 -3.21
N MET A 224 -13.26 -2.94 -3.22
CA MET A 224 -12.93 -1.94 -2.21
C MET A 224 -13.99 -0.82 -2.15
N HIS A 225 -14.48 -0.36 -3.30
CA HIS A 225 -15.54 0.64 -3.35
C HIS A 225 -16.85 0.12 -2.76
N ARG A 226 -17.23 -1.14 -3.02
CA ARG A 226 -18.46 -1.73 -2.46
C ARG A 226 -18.35 -2.01 -0.97
N LYS A 227 -17.22 -2.57 -0.51
CA LYS A 227 -17.05 -3.04 0.87
C LYS A 227 -16.92 -1.90 1.88
N TYR A 228 -16.38 -0.76 1.45
CA TYR A 228 -16.04 0.35 2.34
C TYR A 228 -16.77 1.64 1.98
N LYS A 229 -17.83 1.59 1.16
CA LYS A 229 -18.67 2.76 0.89
C LYS A 229 -19.29 3.29 2.17
#